data_AF-A0AAU9PK50-F1
#
_entry.id   AF-A0AAU9PK50-F1
#
_cell.length_a   1.000
_cell.length_b   1.000
_cell.length_c   1.000
_cell.angle_alpha   90.00
_cell.angle_beta   90.00
_cell.angle_gamma   90.00
#
_symmetry.space_group_name_H-M   'P 1'
#
loop_
_entity.id
_entity.type
_entity.pdbx_description
1 polymer ?
#
loop_
_entity_poly.entity_id
_entity_poly.type
_entity_poly.pdbx_seq_one_letter_code
_entity_poly.pdbx_strand_id
1 'polypeptide(L)'
;MAKQKIVVKVTMNNEKKIRKALKIAVSLSGVESASFVGSDKTQIAVTGEDVDSVELTTLLRKGVGYTELVNVGPVEEKKPAAAKETNPTVAPLNFTVNPYQYYYGSYGMPYYAY
;
A
#
# COMPACT_ATOMS: atom_id res chain seq x y z
N MET A 1 6.74 -22.31 -12.13
CA MET A 1 6.28 -21.99 -10.76
C MET A 1 5.08 -21.04 -10.88
N ALA A 2 4.34 -20.77 -9.81
CA ALA A 2 3.15 -19.91 -9.92
C ALA A 2 3.58 -18.44 -9.90
N LYS A 3 3.18 -17.67 -10.93
CA LYS A 3 3.41 -16.23 -10.97
C LYS A 3 2.50 -15.53 -9.97
N GLN A 4 3.00 -14.49 -9.32
CA GLN A 4 2.28 -13.64 -8.37
C GLN A 4 2.12 -12.22 -8.93
N LYS A 5 0.99 -11.61 -8.61
CA LYS A 5 0.68 -10.21 -8.84
C LYS A 5 0.54 -9.50 -7.50
N ILE A 6 1.38 -8.51 -7.29
CA ILE A 6 1.43 -7.68 -6.09
C ILE A 6 1.03 -6.27 -6.49
N VAL A 7 0.05 -5.69 -5.82
CA VAL A 7 -0.37 -4.30 -6.02
C VAL A 7 -0.07 -3.51 -4.75
N VAL A 8 0.72 -2.45 -4.90
CA VAL A 8 1.09 -1.54 -3.82
C VAL A 8 0.67 -0.12 -4.16
N LYS A 9 0.15 0.61 -3.17
CA LYS A 9 -0.17 2.03 -3.27
C LYS A 9 0.95 2.83 -2.62
N VAL A 10 1.54 3.76 -3.37
CA VAL A 10 2.68 4.57 -2.94
C VAL A 10 2.35 6.05 -3.08
N THR A 11 2.71 6.85 -2.08
CA THR A 11 2.53 8.31 -2.14
C THR A 11 3.67 8.96 -2.95
N MET A 12 3.39 9.29 -4.22
CA MET A 12 4.38 9.76 -5.19
C MET A 12 4.11 11.19 -5.67
N ASN A 13 4.54 12.18 -4.90
CA ASN A 13 4.19 13.57 -5.22
C ASN A 13 5.08 14.22 -6.31
N ASN A 14 6.19 13.58 -6.69
CA ASN A 14 7.20 14.15 -7.60
C ASN A 14 7.68 13.11 -8.62
N GLU A 15 8.04 13.52 -9.84
CA GLU A 15 8.60 12.63 -10.87
C GLU A 15 9.86 11.88 -10.41
N LYS A 16 10.72 12.52 -9.61
CA LYS A 16 11.92 11.88 -9.03
C LYS A 16 11.54 10.67 -8.16
N LYS A 17 10.43 10.76 -7.43
CA LYS A 17 9.91 9.66 -6.60
C LYS A 17 9.30 8.56 -7.46
N ILE A 18 8.58 8.93 -8.52
CA ILE A 18 8.02 8.00 -9.52
C ILE A 18 9.14 7.13 -10.13
N ARG A 19 10.21 7.76 -10.63
CA ARG A 19 11.35 7.04 -11.22
C ARG A 19 12.06 6.14 -10.20
N LYS A 20 12.23 6.62 -8.95
CA LYS A 20 12.86 5.83 -7.88
C LYS A 20 12.03 4.60 -7.50
N ALA A 21 10.72 4.74 -7.36
CA ALA A 21 9.88 3.62 -6.99
C ALA A 21 9.85 2.54 -8.07
N LEU A 22 9.76 2.93 -9.35
CA LEU A 22 9.83 1.98 -10.45
C LEU A 22 11.19 1.28 -10.48
N LYS A 23 12.28 2.01 -10.24
CA LYS A 23 13.61 1.42 -10.11
C LYS A 23 13.68 0.39 -8.97
N ILE A 24 13.10 0.70 -7.80
CA ILE A 24 13.03 -0.22 -6.66
C ILE A 24 12.20 -1.46 -7.02
N ALA A 25 11.02 -1.25 -7.62
CA ALA A 25 10.12 -2.34 -8.00
C ALA A 25 10.78 -3.33 -8.98
N VAL A 26 11.53 -2.85 -9.97
CA VAL A 26 12.22 -3.69 -10.95
C VAL A 26 13.55 -4.24 -10.42
N SER A 27 14.13 -3.65 -9.38
CA SER A 27 15.42 -4.10 -8.82
C SER A 27 15.34 -5.36 -7.96
N LEU A 28 14.14 -5.79 -7.57
CA LEU A 28 13.94 -6.99 -6.77
C LEU A 28 14.12 -8.25 -7.59
N SER A 29 14.66 -9.29 -6.94
CA SER A 29 14.73 -10.63 -7.52
C SER A 29 13.33 -11.18 -7.80
N GLY A 30 13.19 -11.93 -8.88
CA GLY A 30 11.93 -12.57 -9.25
C GLY A 30 10.92 -11.67 -9.96
N VAL A 31 11.15 -10.37 -10.05
CA VAL A 31 10.26 -9.43 -10.76
C VAL A 31 10.42 -9.56 -12.27
N GLU A 32 9.32 -9.84 -12.95
CA GLU A 32 9.25 -9.94 -14.42
C GLU A 32 8.73 -8.64 -15.04
N SER A 33 7.77 -7.98 -14.39
CA SER A 33 7.24 -6.69 -14.86
C SER A 33 6.72 -5.82 -13.72
N ALA A 34 6.81 -4.50 -13.90
CA ALA A 34 6.23 -3.51 -13.02
C ALA A 34 5.53 -2.42 -13.84
N SER A 35 4.30 -2.08 -13.49
CA SER A 35 3.49 -1.09 -14.22
C SER A 35 2.66 -0.24 -13.25
N PHE A 36 2.35 1.00 -13.65
CA PHE A 36 1.42 1.83 -12.92
C PHE A 36 -0.01 1.37 -13.16
N VAL A 37 -0.82 1.36 -12.10
CA VAL A 37 -2.23 1.00 -12.14
C VAL A 37 -3.07 2.15 -11.60
N GLY A 38 -4.26 2.33 -12.19
CA GLY A 38 -5.21 3.38 -11.83
C GLY A 38 -4.91 4.71 -12.52
N SER A 39 -5.96 5.53 -12.63
CA SER A 39 -5.94 6.87 -13.27
C SER A 39 -4.91 7.79 -12.63
N ASP A 40 -4.75 7.67 -11.31
CA ASP A 40 -3.97 8.59 -10.49
C ASP A 40 -2.47 8.24 -10.46
N LYS A 41 -2.06 7.13 -11.09
CA LYS A 41 -0.67 6.62 -11.10
C LYS A 41 -0.06 6.48 -9.71
N THR A 42 -0.90 6.28 -8.68
CA THR A 42 -0.48 6.12 -7.28
C THR A 42 -0.24 4.65 -6.91
N GLN A 43 -0.64 3.71 -7.78
CA GLN A 43 -0.45 2.28 -7.54
C GLN A 43 0.54 1.69 -8.53
N ILE A 44 1.32 0.73 -8.05
CA ILE A 44 2.26 -0.07 -8.85
C ILE A 44 1.82 -1.53 -8.75
N ALA A 45 1.57 -2.15 -9.89
CA ALA A 45 1.43 -3.59 -10.00
C ALA A 45 2.76 -4.21 -10.42
N VAL A 46 3.25 -5.13 -9.60
CA VAL A 46 4.44 -5.93 -9.82
C VAL A 46 4.01 -7.37 -10.10
N THR A 47 4.58 -7.96 -11.13
CA THR A 47 4.33 -9.34 -11.53
C THR A 47 5.64 -10.09 -11.57
N GLY A 48 5.69 -11.30 -11.02
CA GLY A 48 6.92 -12.08 -10.97
C GLY A 48 6.77 -13.45 -10.29
N GLU A 49 7.86 -14.19 -10.21
CA GLU A 49 7.97 -15.46 -9.51
C GLU A 49 8.78 -15.25 -8.22
N ASP A 50 8.34 -15.83 -7.10
CA ASP A 50 9.01 -15.73 -5.78
C ASP A 50 9.31 -14.29 -5.31
N VAL A 51 8.42 -13.34 -5.61
CA VAL A 51 8.57 -11.93 -5.22
C VAL A 51 8.16 -11.72 -3.76
N ASP A 52 9.08 -11.24 -2.93
CA ASP A 52 8.78 -10.87 -1.54
C ASP A 52 8.01 -9.53 -1.46
N SER A 53 6.72 -9.63 -1.13
CA SER A 53 5.85 -8.47 -0.92
C SER A 53 6.24 -7.60 0.28
N VAL A 54 6.84 -8.18 1.33
CA VAL A 54 7.28 -7.47 2.53
C VAL A 54 8.57 -6.72 2.25
N GLU A 55 9.52 -7.33 1.54
CA GLU A 55 10.74 -6.65 1.11
C GLU A 55 10.41 -5.49 0.17
N LEU A 56 9.55 -5.70 -0.83
CA LEU A 56 9.08 -4.67 -1.75
C LEU A 56 8.50 -3.46 -1.01
N THR A 57 7.54 -3.71 -0.12
CA THR A 57 6.89 -2.62 0.64
C THR A 57 7.87 -1.93 1.57
N THR A 58 8.82 -2.66 2.17
CA THR A 58 9.85 -2.09 3.04
C THR A 58 10.79 -1.15 2.28
N LEU A 59 11.27 -1.57 1.10
CA LEU A 59 12.15 -0.72 0.27
C LEU A 59 11.44 0.53 -0.23
N LEU A 60 10.17 0.42 -0.62
CA LEU A 60 9.36 1.57 -1.05
C LEU A 60 9.11 2.54 0.11
N ARG A 61 8.82 2.04 1.32
CA ARG A 61 8.69 2.86 2.54
C ARG A 61 9.96 3.63 2.86
N LYS A 62 11.12 2.97 2.73
CA LYS A 62 12.43 3.59 2.99
C LYS A 62 12.85 4.59 1.90
N GLY A 63 12.64 4.25 0.62
CA GLY A 63 13.20 4.98 -0.51
C GLY A 63 12.31 6.06 -1.13
N VAL A 64 10.99 5.96 -0.96
CA VAL A 64 10.01 6.79 -1.69
C VAL A 64 9.10 7.55 -0.74
N GLY A 65 8.46 6.83 0.18
CA GLY A 65 7.50 7.37 1.13
C GLY A 65 6.46 6.35 1.57
N TYR A 66 5.37 6.82 2.16
CA TYR A 66 4.31 5.96 2.65
C TYR A 66 3.81 5.01 1.56
N THR A 67 3.78 3.73 1.92
CA THR A 67 3.40 2.64 1.01
C THR A 67 2.49 1.67 1.73
N GLU A 68 1.41 1.29 1.06
CA GLU A 68 0.39 0.37 1.52
C GLU A 68 0.31 -0.82 0.56
N LEU A 69 0.26 -2.03 1.11
CA LEU A 69 0.03 -3.25 0.33
C LEU A 69 -1.47 -3.38 0.08
N VAL A 70 -1.89 -3.35 -1.19
CA VAL A 70 -3.31 -3.38 -1.57
C VAL A 70 -3.76 -4.80 -1.85
N ASN A 71 -2.98 -5.56 -2.62
CA ASN A 71 -3.34 -6.92 -2.99
C ASN A 71 -2.08 -7.77 -3.26
N VAL A 72 -2.15 -9.05 -2.92
CA VAL A 72 -1.18 -10.09 -3.28
C VAL A 72 -1.98 -11.30 -3.69
N GLY A 73 -1.80 -11.77 -4.92
CA GLY A 73 -2.48 -12.95 -5.41
C GLY A 73 -1.74 -13.61 -6.58
N PRO A 74 -2.11 -14.83 -6.96
CA PRO A 74 -1.59 -15.45 -8.16
C PRO A 74 -1.97 -14.64 -9.41
N VAL A 75 -1.11 -14.68 -10.43
CA VAL A 75 -1.45 -14.18 -11.77
C VAL A 75 -2.42 -15.17 -12.40
N GLU A 76 -3.72 -14.93 -12.22
CA GLU A 76 -4.71 -15.62 -13.02
C GLU A 76 -4.66 -15.07 -14.45
N GLU A 77 -4.15 -15.89 -15.37
CA GLU A 77 -4.42 -15.73 -16.80
C GLU A 77 -5.93 -15.77 -16.99
N LYS A 78 -6.54 -14.62 -17.26
CA LYS A 78 -7.97 -14.51 -17.53
C LYS A 78 -8.36 -15.46 -18.67
N LYS A 79 -9.05 -16.55 -18.34
CA LYS A 79 -10.07 -17.13 -19.22
C LYS A 79 -11.26 -16.14 -19.21
N PRO A 80 -11.73 -15.63 -20.36
CA PRO A 80 -12.76 -14.59 -20.38
C PRO A 80 -14.14 -15.21 -20.15
N ALA A 81 -14.82 -14.86 -19.05
CA ALA A 81 -16.27 -15.03 -18.95
C ALA A 81 -16.90 -14.18 -17.83
N ALA A 82 -17.82 -13.31 -18.25
CA ALA A 82 -19.05 -12.88 -17.58
C ALA A 82 -18.96 -12.01 -16.31
N ALA A 83 -19.49 -10.79 -16.50
CA ALA A 83 -20.01 -9.92 -15.45
C ALA A 83 -20.98 -10.66 -14.51
N LYS A 84 -20.84 -10.39 -13.20
CA LYS A 84 -21.98 -10.33 -12.27
C LYS A 84 -21.75 -9.20 -11.28
N GLU A 85 -22.54 -8.14 -11.46
CA GLU A 85 -22.99 -7.29 -10.36
C GLU A 85 -23.56 -8.18 -9.25
N THR A 86 -23.13 -7.98 -8.01
CA THR A 86 -24.01 -8.15 -6.85
C THR A 86 -23.54 -7.19 -5.76
N ASN A 87 -24.40 -6.23 -5.42
CA ASN A 87 -24.34 -5.47 -4.17
C ASN A 87 -24.37 -6.44 -2.98
N PRO A 88 -23.63 -6.15 -1.91
CA PRO A 88 -24.18 -6.31 -0.58
C PRO A 88 -24.43 -4.92 0.00
N THR A 89 -25.71 -4.60 0.15
CA THR A 89 -26.22 -3.56 1.03
C THR A 89 -25.63 -3.77 2.43
N VAL A 90 -24.69 -2.92 2.83
CA VAL A 90 -24.26 -2.78 4.23
C VAL A 90 -24.82 -1.46 4.73
N ALA A 91 -25.71 -1.53 5.72
CA ALA A 91 -26.33 -0.38 6.37
C ALA A 91 -25.27 0.60 6.90
N PRO A 92 -25.52 1.92 6.90
CA PRO A 92 -24.54 2.87 7.41
C PRO A 92 -24.53 2.82 8.94
N LEU A 93 -23.51 2.17 9.52
CA LEU A 93 -23.15 2.37 10.92
C LEU A 93 -22.34 3.65 11.04
N ASN A 94 -23.02 4.73 11.40
CA ASN A 94 -22.45 6.03 11.63
C ASN A 94 -21.65 6.01 12.95
N PHE A 95 -20.37 5.65 12.92
CA PHE A 95 -19.47 5.95 14.02
C PHE A 95 -18.91 7.36 13.83
N THR A 96 -19.57 8.34 14.43
CA THR A 96 -19.04 9.70 14.59
C THR A 96 -17.86 9.64 15.54
N VAL A 97 -16.64 9.49 15.01
CA VAL A 97 -15.41 9.61 15.79
C VAL A 97 -15.17 11.09 16.05
N ASN A 98 -15.46 11.53 17.27
CA ASN A 98 -15.27 12.90 17.74
C ASN A 98 -13.75 13.23 17.80
N PRO A 99 -13.25 14.27 17.11
CA PRO A 99 -11.81 14.57 17.04
C PRO A 99 -11.25 15.40 18.21
N TYR A 100 -12.01 15.59 19.31
CA TYR A 100 -11.59 16.44 20.44
C TYR A 100 -11.82 15.76 21.80
N GLN A 101 -10.84 14.98 22.25
CA GLN A 101 -10.53 14.80 23.68
C GLN A 101 -9.01 14.61 23.81
N TYR A 102 -8.27 15.70 23.65
CA TYR A 102 -6.88 15.79 24.09
C TYR A 102 -6.87 16.64 25.36
N TYR A 103 -7.18 16.01 26.49
CA TYR A 103 -7.05 16.66 27.79
C TYR A 103 -5.72 16.23 28.43
N TYR A 104 -4.81 17.19 28.47
CA TYR A 104 -3.58 17.19 29.25
C TYR A 104 -3.85 16.79 30.70
N GLY A 105 -3.13 15.80 31.22
CA GLY A 105 -3.19 15.50 32.64
C GLY A 105 -2.52 14.20 33.07
N SER A 106 -1.22 14.03 32.83
CA SER A 106 -0.44 13.04 33.57
C SER A 106 1.08 13.25 33.43
N TYR A 107 1.59 14.34 34.00
CA TYR A 107 2.96 14.37 34.52
C TYR A 107 2.94 15.10 35.86
N GLY A 108 2.66 14.33 36.92
CA GLY A 108 3.06 14.71 38.26
C GLY A 108 4.59 14.61 38.31
N MET A 109 5.25 15.76 38.39
CA MET A 109 6.67 15.85 38.70
C MET A 109 6.82 16.51 40.08
N PRO A 110 7.63 15.93 40.98
CA PRO A 110 7.71 16.34 42.36
C PRO A 110 8.48 17.65 42.52
N TYR A 111 7.94 18.51 43.37
CA TYR A 111 8.51 19.78 43.80
C TYR A 111 9.74 19.50 44.69
N TYR A 112 10.91 20.01 44.30
CA TYR A 112 11.98 20.26 45.26
C TYR A 112 11.86 21.72 45.70
N ALA A 113 11.58 21.89 46.99
CA ALA A 113 11.69 23.16 47.69
C ALA A 113 13.15 23.34 48.13
N TYR A 114 13.75 24.47 47.78
CA TYR A 114 14.80 25.17 48.53
C TYR A 114 14.77 26.65 48.15
#